data_AF-A0A2V6E5N7-F1
#
_entry.id   AF-A0A2V6E5N7-F1
#
_cell.length_a   1.000
_cell.length_b   1.000
_cell.length_c   1.000
_cell.angle_alpha   90.00
_cell.angle_beta   90.00
_cell.angle_gamma   90.00
#
_symmetry.space_group_name_H-M   'P 1'
#
loop_
_entity.id
_entity.type
_entity.pdbx_description
1 polymer ?
#
loop_
_entity_poly.entity_id
_entity_poly.type
_entity_poly.pdbx_seq_one_letter_code
_entity_poly.pdbx_strand_id
1 'polypeptide(L)'
;MQHITAFSRPQTVPAVPAAASRRNLWILDSWRDLILYVCTPLLLVPMFILAQARWSAEDIYLFVAAFGAMGHHLPGMIRAYGDRALFQRFKWRFIFAPVFLVVVCV
;
A
#
# COMPACT_ATOMS: atom_id res chain seq x y z
N MET A 1 -5.51 -42.74 -36.13
CA MET A 1 -6.37 -41.55 -36.21
C MET A 1 -5.85 -40.50 -35.22
N GLN A 2 -5.28 -39.43 -35.77
CA GLN A 2 -5.11 -38.07 -35.24
C GLN A 2 -4.65 -37.86 -33.79
N HIS A 3 -3.34 -37.74 -33.59
CA HIS A 3 -2.77 -36.91 -32.54
C HIS A 3 -2.91 -35.43 -32.97
N ILE A 4 -3.81 -34.70 -32.32
CA ILE A 4 -4.00 -33.26 -32.54
C ILE A 4 -2.84 -32.54 -31.85
N THR A 5 -1.84 -32.11 -32.62
CA THR A 5 -0.77 -31.20 -32.18
C THR A 5 -1.32 -29.77 -32.14
N ALA A 6 -2.02 -29.40 -31.07
CA ALA A 6 -2.54 -28.05 -30.85
C ALA A 6 -1.59 -27.17 -30.02
N PHE A 7 -0.28 -27.26 -30.25
CA PHE A 7 0.68 -26.30 -29.70
C PHE A 7 1.27 -25.48 -30.85
N SER A 8 0.64 -24.33 -31.11
CA SER A 8 1.23 -23.27 -31.92
C SER A 8 2.59 -22.89 -31.31
N ARG A 9 3.64 -22.84 -32.14
CA ARG A 9 4.97 -22.37 -31.74
C ARG A 9 4.84 -21.02 -31.02
N PRO A 10 5.55 -20.79 -29.91
CA PRO A 10 5.66 -19.43 -29.36
C PRO A 10 6.28 -18.55 -30.44
N GLN A 11 5.48 -17.65 -31.02
CA GLN A 11 6.01 -16.57 -31.83
C GLN A 11 6.81 -15.67 -30.91
N THR A 12 8.13 -15.73 -30.99
CA THR A 12 9.01 -14.77 -30.31
C THR A 12 8.85 -13.43 -31.00
N VAL A 13 8.01 -12.56 -30.43
CA VAL A 13 7.93 -11.15 -30.82
C VAL A 13 9.36 -10.57 -30.73
N PRO A 14 9.87 -9.87 -31.76
CA PRO A 14 11.17 -9.21 -31.67
C PRO A 14 11.17 -8.28 -30.45
N ALA A 15 12.21 -8.39 -29.62
CA ALA A 15 12.35 -7.51 -28.46
C ALA A 15 12.45 -6.06 -28.96
N VAL A 16 11.41 -5.26 -28.68
CA VAL A 16 11.48 -3.80 -28.85
C VAL A 16 12.61 -3.30 -27.95
N PRO A 17 13.57 -2.51 -28.45
CA PRO A 17 14.57 -1.88 -27.60
C PRO A 17 13.85 -1.05 -26.55
N ALA A 18 13.85 -1.52 -25.31
CA ALA A 18 13.37 -0.72 -24.18
C ALA A 18 14.36 0.42 -24.03
N ALA A 19 13.99 1.61 -24.51
CA ALA A 19 14.71 2.83 -24.18
C ALA A 19 14.85 2.86 -22.66
N ALA A 20 16.09 2.93 -22.17
CA ALA A 20 16.36 2.99 -20.74
C ALA A 20 15.69 4.26 -20.20
N SER A 21 14.51 4.09 -19.63
CA SER A 21 13.84 5.15 -18.88
C SER A 21 14.84 5.66 -17.86
N ARG A 22 15.17 6.95 -17.92
CA ARG A 22 15.98 7.62 -16.90
C ARG A 22 15.31 7.27 -15.58
N ARG A 23 15.99 6.52 -14.71
CA ARG A 23 15.47 6.12 -13.39
C ARG A 23 15.12 7.39 -12.62
N ASN A 24 13.86 7.80 -12.66
CA ASN A 24 13.35 8.82 -11.78
C ASN A 24 13.18 8.16 -10.42
N LEU A 25 14.02 8.56 -9.47
CA LEU A 25 14.00 8.06 -8.09
C LEU A 25 12.90 8.73 -7.24
N TRP A 26 12.26 9.77 -7.77
CA TRP A 26 11.18 10.50 -7.13
C TRP A 26 9.82 9.88 -7.46
N ILE A 27 8.99 9.74 -6.45
CA ILE A 27 7.65 9.15 -6.50
C ILE A 27 6.66 10.12 -7.15
N LEU A 28 6.67 11.39 -6.76
CA LEU A 28 5.83 12.44 -7.35
C LEU A 28 6.66 13.39 -8.20
N ASP A 29 7.45 14.24 -7.53
CA ASP A 29 8.45 15.11 -8.12
C ASP A 29 9.49 15.50 -7.07
N SER A 30 10.67 15.94 -7.52
CA SER A 30 11.81 16.20 -6.64
C SER A 30 11.53 17.19 -5.52
N TRP A 31 10.66 18.19 -5.74
CA TRP A 31 10.37 19.22 -4.75
C TRP A 31 9.31 18.75 -3.76
N ARG A 32 8.23 18.12 -4.23
CA ARG A 32 7.18 17.57 -3.36
C ARG A 32 7.70 16.48 -2.46
N ASP A 33 8.50 15.57 -3.02
CA ASP A 33 9.08 14.48 -2.26
C ASP A 33 10.09 15.00 -1.22
N LEU A 34 10.88 16.03 -1.56
CA LEU A 34 11.76 16.69 -0.59
C LEU A 34 10.97 17.33 0.55
N ILE A 35 9.89 18.06 0.24
CA ILE A 35 9.00 18.65 1.24
C ILE A 35 8.43 17.55 2.14
N LEU A 36 7.91 16.46 1.57
CA LEU A 36 7.36 15.36 2.37
C LEU A 36 8.44 14.72 3.25
N TYR A 37 9.62 14.42 2.71
CA TYR A 37 10.69 13.78 3.47
C TYR A 37 11.29 14.66 4.57
N VAL A 38 11.37 15.97 4.37
CA VAL A 38 11.96 16.89 5.37
C VAL A 38 10.90 17.38 6.35
N CYS A 39 9.71 17.79 5.87
CA CYS A 39 8.68 18.34 6.73
C CYS A 39 8.04 17.28 7.63
N THR A 40 7.93 16.02 7.20
CA THR A 40 7.37 14.95 8.05
C THR A 40 8.15 14.76 9.36
N PRO A 41 9.47 14.48 9.37
CA PRO A 41 10.21 14.35 10.63
C PRO A 41 10.26 15.68 11.40
N LEU A 42 10.38 16.81 10.70
CA LEU A 42 10.39 18.13 11.34
C LEU A 42 9.08 18.45 12.06
N LEU A 43 7.95 17.92 11.58
CA LEU A 43 6.64 18.04 12.23
C LEU A 43 6.43 16.98 13.31
N LEU A 44 6.93 15.75 13.11
CA LEU A 44 6.78 14.67 14.06
C LEU A 44 7.53 14.93 15.38
N VAL A 45 8.74 15.49 15.33
CA VAL A 45 9.53 15.79 16.54
C VAL A 45 8.79 16.72 17.52
N PRO A 46 8.32 17.93 17.13
CA PRO A 46 7.61 18.81 18.06
C PRO A 46 6.26 18.23 18.48
N MET A 47 5.54 17.54 17.59
CA MET A 47 4.32 16.81 17.95
C MET A 47 4.57 15.78 19.04
N PHE A 48 5.66 15.00 18.93
CA PHE A 48 6.03 14.00 19.93
C PHE A 48 6.41 14.63 21.26
N ILE A 49 7.15 15.75 21.25
CA ILE A 49 7.49 16.49 22.47
C ILE A 49 6.21 17.01 23.16
N LEU A 50 5.26 17.58 22.40
CA LEU A 50 3.98 18.05 22.92
C LEU A 50 3.12 16.90 23.47
N ALA A 51 3.13 15.75 22.79
CA ALA A 51 2.42 14.54 23.23
C ALA A 51 2.94 14.04 24.58
N GLN A 52 4.27 14.00 24.77
CA GLN A 52 4.88 13.58 26.04
C GLN A 52 4.52 14.48 27.22
N ALA A 53 4.10 15.73 26.98
CA ALA A 53 3.64 16.62 28.05
C ALA A 53 2.24 16.27 28.56
N ARG A 54 1.47 15.45 27.82
CA ARG A 54 0.04 15.17 28.11
C ARG A 54 -0.28 13.69 28.26
N TRP A 55 0.52 12.80 27.70
CA TRP A 55 0.28 11.36 27.67
C TRP A 55 1.49 10.57 28.15
N SER A 56 1.24 9.36 28.65
CA SER A 56 2.31 8.46 29.05
C SER A 56 3.06 7.93 27.82
N ALA A 57 4.30 7.47 28.03
CA ALA A 57 5.08 6.85 26.95
C ALA A 57 4.39 5.59 26.38
N GLU A 58 3.66 4.86 27.22
CA GLU A 58 2.89 3.68 26.81
C GLU A 58 1.73 4.06 25.88
N ASP A 59 0.94 5.08 26.24
CA ASP A 59 -0.17 5.55 25.40
C ASP A 59 0.32 6.03 24.02
N ILE A 60 1.43 6.77 24.02
CA ILE A 60 2.05 7.25 22.79
C ILE A 60 2.55 6.07 21.96
N TYR A 61 3.18 5.07 22.59
CA TYR A 61 3.64 3.86 21.92
C TYR A 61 2.47 3.08 21.31
N LEU A 62 1.38 2.87 22.05
CA LEU A 62 0.17 2.22 21.56
C LEU A 62 -0.41 2.95 20.34
N PHE A 63 -0.47 4.28 20.40
CA PHE A 63 -0.95 5.09 19.28
C PHE A 63 -0.06 4.94 18.04
N VAL A 64 1.27 5.09 18.20
CA VAL A 64 2.24 4.97 17.11
C VAL A 64 2.23 3.56 16.52
N ALA A 65 2.17 2.53 17.35
CA ALA A 65 2.09 1.14 16.92
C ALA A 65 0.80 0.85 16.14
N ALA A 66 -0.34 1.32 16.64
CA ALA A 66 -1.63 1.16 15.97
C ALA A 66 -1.66 1.92 14.62
N PHE A 67 -1.18 3.16 14.60
CA PHE A 67 -1.10 3.95 13.38
C PHE A 67 -0.12 3.34 12.37
N GLY A 68 1.06 2.88 12.82
CA GLY A 68 2.05 2.19 11.99
C GLY A 68 1.48 0.90 11.41
N ALA A 69 0.80 0.09 12.21
CA ALA A 69 0.11 -1.10 11.76
C ALA A 69 -0.94 -0.75 10.68
N MET A 70 -1.78 0.27 10.90
CA MET A 70 -2.72 0.72 9.87
C MET A 70 -1.99 1.17 8.59
N GLY A 71 -0.92 1.94 8.71
CA GLY A 71 -0.10 2.41 7.57
C GLY A 71 0.49 1.27 6.75
N HIS A 72 0.96 0.20 7.39
CA HIS A 72 1.47 -0.99 6.69
C HIS A 72 0.40 -1.76 5.91
N HIS A 73 -0.83 -1.82 6.43
CA HIS A 73 -1.94 -2.52 5.77
C HIS A 73 -2.69 -1.63 4.77
N LEU A 74 -2.55 -0.31 4.86
CA LEU A 74 -3.27 0.67 4.05
C LEU A 74 -3.09 0.44 2.54
N PRO A 75 -1.89 0.18 1.98
CA PRO A 75 -1.74 -0.09 0.55
C PRO A 75 -2.55 -1.32 0.10
N GLY A 76 -2.62 -2.34 0.95
CA GLY A 76 -3.44 -3.54 0.72
C GLY A 76 -4.92 -3.20 0.68
N MET A 77 -5.39 -2.34 1.58
CA MET A 77 -6.78 -1.87 1.60
C MET A 77 -7.09 -1.03 0.36
N ILE A 78 -6.24 -0.07 0.00
CA ILE A 78 -6.40 0.75 -1.22
C ILE A 78 -6.52 -0.16 -2.45
N ARG A 79 -5.69 -1.20 -2.56
CA ARG A 79 -5.78 -2.17 -3.65
C ARG A 79 -7.06 -3.00 -3.61
N ALA A 80 -7.44 -3.51 -2.43
CA ALA A 80 -8.62 -4.36 -2.26
C ALA A 80 -9.92 -3.68 -2.67
N TYR A 81 -10.07 -2.39 -2.36
CA TYR A 81 -11.28 -1.61 -2.67
C TYR A 81 -11.16 -0.74 -3.93
N GLY A 82 -9.95 -0.46 -4.40
CA GLY A 82 -9.69 0.34 -5.61
C GLY A 82 -9.71 -0.47 -6.91
N ASP A 83 -9.27 -1.73 -6.89
CA ASP A 83 -9.29 -2.61 -8.06
C ASP A 83 -10.65 -3.31 -8.17
N ARG A 84 -11.43 -2.92 -9.19
CA ARG A 84 -12.78 -3.45 -9.42
C ARG A 84 -12.79 -4.95 -9.71
N ALA A 85 -11.79 -5.48 -10.43
CA ALA A 85 -11.74 -6.90 -10.75
C ALA A 85 -11.42 -7.74 -9.52
N LEU A 86 -10.46 -7.29 -8.70
CA LEU A 86 -10.11 -7.92 -7.44
C LEU A 86 -11.29 -7.89 -6.45
N PHE A 87 -11.96 -6.74 -6.34
CA PHE A 87 -13.10 -6.59 -5.45
C PHE A 87 -14.25 -7.50 -5.85
N GLN A 88 -14.61 -7.59 -7.14
CA GLN A 88 -15.69 -8.50 -7.58
C GLN A 88 -15.36 -9.96 -7.29
N ARG A 89 -14.08 -10.37 -7.44
CA ARG A 89 -13.64 -11.74 -7.15
C ARG A 89 -13.75 -12.12 -5.68
N PHE A 90 -13.46 -11.18 -4.76
CA PHE A 90 -13.44 -11.45 -3.31
C PHE A 90 -14.48 -10.66 -2.51
N LYS A 91 -15.54 -10.18 -3.18
CA LYS A 91 -16.55 -9.25 -2.66
C LYS A 91 -17.07 -9.62 -1.27
N TRP A 92 -17.46 -10.87 -1.08
CA TRP A 92 -18.02 -11.32 0.19
C TRP A 92 -17.02 -11.26 1.34
N ARG A 93 -15.74 -11.56 1.10
CA ARG A 93 -14.69 -11.46 2.12
C ARG A 93 -14.41 -10.01 2.49
N PHE A 94 -14.35 -9.12 1.49
CA PHE A 94 -14.10 -7.70 1.72
C PHE A 94 -15.26 -6.96 2.39
N ILE A 95 -16.49 -7.48 2.28
CA ILE A 95 -17.64 -6.90 2.99
C ILE A 95 -17.80 -7.51 4.38
N PHE A 96 -17.80 -8.85 4.49
CA PHE A 96 -18.13 -9.49 5.77
C PHE A 96 -17.00 -9.47 6.78
N ALA A 97 -15.72 -9.56 6.37
CA ALA A 97 -14.63 -9.62 7.33
C ALA A 97 -14.51 -8.35 8.19
N PRO A 98 -14.58 -7.11 7.63
CA PRO A 98 -14.58 -5.90 8.45
C PRO A 98 -15.81 -5.80 9.36
N VAL A 99 -17.00 -6.14 8.85
CA VAL A 99 -18.25 -6.12 9.65
C VAL A 99 -18.17 -7.10 10.81
N PHE A 100 -17.72 -8.33 10.54
CA PHE A 100 -17.51 -9.34 11.57
C PHE A 100 -16.56 -8.84 12.64
N LEU A 101 -15.41 -8.27 12.25
CA LEU A 101 -14.42 -7.74 13.18
C LEU A 101 -15.00 -6.62 14.06
N VAL A 102 -15.75 -5.68 13.47
CA VAL A 102 -16.44 -4.62 14.24
C VAL A 102 -17.42 -5.23 15.25
N VAL A 103 -18.18 -6.26 14.85
CA VAL A 103 -19.17 -6.90 15.75
C VAL A 103 -18.52 -7.64 16.92
N VAL A 104 -17.34 -8.24 16.74
CA VAL A 104 -16.67 -9.01 17.80
C VAL A 104 -15.70 -8.20 18.66
N CYS A 105 -15.26 -7.03 18.19
CA CYS A 105 -14.26 -6.20 18.86
C CYS A 105 -14.82 -4.93 19.51
N VAL A 106 -16.12 -4.65 19.37
CA VAL A 106 -16.86 -3.61 20.12
C VAL A 106 -17.58 -4.26 21.29
#